data_AF-A0A350U5Z7-F1
#
_entry.id   AF-A0A350U5Z7-F1
#
_cell.length_a   1.000
_cell.length_b   1.000
_cell.length_c   1.000
_cell.angle_alpha   90.00
_cell.angle_beta   90.00
_cell.angle_gamma   90.00
#
_symmetry.space_group_name_H-M   'P 1'
#
loop_
_entity.id
_entity.type
_entity.pdbx_description
1 polymer ?
#
loop_
_entity_poly.entity_id
_entity_poly.type
_entity_poly.pdbx_seq_one_letter_code
_entity_poly.pdbx_strand_id
1 'polypeptide(L)'
;MSEIAYPAELSIEADLLDAAREIYPRLTETENQLLRKQYACAFANILGSPGEFEKYVLGNQGDLEDRRQRLLAIFRQNVGLLLGKTWVEDHDTHKKDDAESELASFTAEVSHGEYDRALVHLVNICDLIARLLFGEDPANHDFLDYVLRIDPKLGVFYWYMDQLRHPAHPLMPSSELAMIQLLLAIYALASY
;
A
#
# COMPACT_ATOMS: atom_id res chain seq x y z
N MET A 1 10.62 -19.69 36.88
CA MET A 1 10.17 -18.61 35.98
C MET A 1 9.73 -19.29 34.70
N SER A 2 8.42 -19.33 34.45
CA SER A 2 7.87 -19.96 33.26
C SER A 2 8.16 -19.07 32.07
N GLU A 3 9.04 -19.52 31.18
CA GLU A 3 9.26 -18.92 29.87
C GLU A 3 7.97 -19.18 29.06
N ILE A 4 7.17 -18.14 28.86
CA ILE A 4 5.99 -18.22 28.01
C ILE A 4 6.55 -18.26 26.59
N ALA A 5 6.70 -19.47 26.04
CA ALA A 5 6.99 -19.65 24.64
C ALA A 5 5.79 -19.13 23.85
N TYR A 6 5.93 -17.94 23.26
CA TYR A 6 4.94 -17.43 22.32
C TYR A 6 4.91 -18.35 21.10
N PRO A 7 3.73 -18.68 20.56
CA PRO A 7 3.61 -19.39 19.29
C PRO A 7 4.46 -18.69 18.23
N ALA A 8 5.24 -19.46 17.46
CA ALA A 8 6.15 -18.91 16.44
C ALA A 8 5.45 -18.01 15.41
N GLU A 9 4.15 -18.25 15.14
CA GLU A 9 3.31 -17.43 14.25
C GLU A 9 3.07 -16.02 14.81
N LEU A 10 2.82 -15.89 16.13
CA LEU A 10 2.69 -14.59 16.81
C LEU A 10 4.03 -13.82 16.87
N SER A 11 5.16 -14.53 16.80
CA SER A 11 6.48 -13.89 16.71
C SER A 11 6.70 -13.23 15.35
N ILE A 12 6.32 -13.90 14.25
CA ILE A 12 6.52 -13.39 12.89
C ILE A 12 5.65 -12.15 12.63
N GLU A 13 4.40 -12.14 13.12
CA GLU A 13 3.50 -10.97 13.05
C GLU A 13 4.13 -9.73 13.69
N ALA A 14 4.62 -9.87 14.93
CA ALA A 14 5.24 -8.79 15.67
C ALA A 14 6.54 -8.32 15.00
N ASP A 15 7.37 -9.25 14.53
CA ASP A 15 8.67 -8.94 13.92
C ASP A 15 8.52 -8.12 12.62
N LEU A 16 7.54 -8.43 11.77
CA LEU A 16 7.31 -7.69 10.52
C LEU A 16 6.77 -6.28 10.78
N LEU A 17 5.83 -6.14 11.71
CA LEU A 17 5.25 -4.85 12.04
C LEU A 17 6.27 -3.94 12.74
N ASP A 18 7.10 -4.49 13.63
CA ASP A 18 8.14 -3.74 14.31
C ASP A 18 9.24 -3.29 13.33
N ALA A 19 9.63 -4.14 12.37
CA ALA A 19 10.52 -3.75 11.29
C ALA A 19 9.92 -2.61 10.44
N ALA A 20 8.62 -2.68 10.12
CA ALA A 20 7.93 -1.64 9.37
C ALA A 20 7.91 -0.30 10.14
N ARG A 21 7.64 -0.33 11.44
CA ARG A 21 7.69 0.83 12.35
C ARG A 21 9.08 1.44 12.47
N GLU A 22 10.13 0.64 12.36
CA GLU A 22 11.50 1.14 12.39
C GLU A 22 11.92 1.79 11.05
N ILE A 23 11.47 1.24 9.92
CA ILE A 23 11.88 1.68 8.59
C ILE A 23 11.07 2.89 8.11
N TYR A 24 9.76 2.91 8.37
CA TYR A 24 8.87 3.95 7.82
C TYR A 24 9.27 5.38 8.20
N PRO A 25 9.61 5.72 9.46
CA PRO A 25 10.06 7.08 9.80
C PRO A 25 11.35 7.46 9.06
N ARG A 26 12.28 6.52 8.90
CA ARG A 26 13.54 6.76 8.17
C ARG A 26 13.29 7.01 6.68
N LEU A 27 12.29 6.34 6.11
CA LEU A 27 11.84 6.56 4.74
C LEU A 27 11.26 7.97 4.55
N THR A 28 10.42 8.43 5.47
CA THR A 28 9.68 9.70 5.33
C THR A 28 10.48 10.93 5.73
N GLU A 29 11.36 10.81 6.74
CA GLU A 29 12.09 11.94 7.32
C GLU A 29 13.42 12.23 6.60
N THR A 30 14.00 11.26 5.88
CA THR A 30 15.28 11.47 5.20
C THR A 30 15.14 12.42 4.02
N GLU A 31 16.05 13.39 3.90
CA GLU A 31 16.18 14.26 2.73
C GLU A 31 17.09 13.65 1.65
N ASN A 32 17.83 12.58 1.97
CA ASN A 32 18.72 11.94 1.02
C ASN A 32 17.96 10.97 0.12
N GLN A 33 17.86 11.30 -1.17
CA GLN A 33 17.15 10.51 -2.17
C GLN A 33 17.63 9.05 -2.28
N LEU A 34 18.94 8.83 -2.15
CA LEU A 34 19.50 7.47 -2.21
C LEU A 34 19.07 6.66 -0.98
N LEU A 35 19.18 7.24 0.22
CA LEU A 35 18.72 6.60 1.45
C LEU A 35 17.20 6.35 1.41
N ARG A 36 16.42 7.30 0.91
CA ARG A 36 14.97 7.16 0.75
C ARG A 36 14.63 5.93 -0.10
N LYS A 37 15.29 5.76 -1.24
CA LYS A 37 15.11 4.57 -2.10
C LYS A 37 15.53 3.28 -1.41
N GLN A 38 16.62 3.29 -0.65
CA GLN A 38 17.06 2.12 0.13
C GLN A 38 16.03 1.73 1.19
N TYR A 39 15.50 2.70 1.95
CA TYR A 39 14.44 2.45 2.92
C TYR A 39 13.16 1.99 2.23
N ALA A 40 12.84 2.53 1.04
CA ALA A 40 11.69 2.06 0.26
C ALA A 40 11.85 0.60 -0.15
N CYS A 41 13.02 0.20 -0.64
CA CYS A 41 13.30 -1.21 -0.95
C CYS A 41 13.20 -2.10 0.29
N ALA A 42 13.75 -1.65 1.43
CA ALA A 42 13.66 -2.39 2.69
C ALA A 42 12.21 -2.57 3.14
N PHE A 43 11.39 -1.51 3.04
CA PHE A 43 9.97 -1.56 3.35
C PHE A 43 9.19 -2.48 2.39
N ALA A 44 9.48 -2.40 1.10
CA ALA A 44 8.87 -3.25 0.09
C ALA A 44 9.19 -4.74 0.28
N ASN A 45 10.39 -5.07 0.80
CA ASN A 45 10.75 -6.44 1.13
C ASN A 45 9.89 -7.03 2.26
N ILE A 46 9.34 -6.19 3.14
CA ILE A 46 8.37 -6.61 4.17
C ILE A 46 7.02 -6.90 3.50
N LEU A 47 6.58 -6.00 2.62
CA LEU A 47 5.26 -6.10 1.95
C LEU A 47 5.19 -7.21 0.90
N GLY A 48 6.29 -7.53 0.23
CA GLY A 48 6.30 -8.41 -0.95
C GLY A 48 7.45 -9.40 -0.95
N SER A 49 8.04 -9.61 -2.12
CA SER A 49 9.16 -10.51 -2.34
C SER A 49 10.49 -9.73 -2.27
N PRO A 50 11.47 -10.18 -1.47
CA PRO A 50 12.74 -9.47 -1.33
C PRO A 50 13.44 -9.16 -2.65
N GLY A 51 13.85 -7.91 -2.85
CA GLY A 51 14.61 -7.44 -4.01
C GLY A 51 13.77 -7.07 -5.24
N GLU A 52 12.51 -7.51 -5.32
CA GLU A 52 11.67 -7.30 -6.51
C GLU A 52 11.29 -5.83 -6.71
N PHE A 53 11.27 -5.03 -5.64
CA PHE A 53 10.90 -3.62 -5.72
C PHE A 53 12.00 -2.73 -6.31
N GLU A 54 13.26 -3.15 -6.23
CA GLU A 54 14.42 -2.34 -6.64
C GLU A 54 14.29 -1.88 -8.10
N LYS A 55 13.72 -2.73 -8.96
CA LYS A 55 13.54 -2.45 -10.39
C LYS A 55 12.62 -1.25 -10.69
N TYR A 56 11.84 -0.78 -9.71
CA TYR A 56 10.94 0.39 -9.84
C TYR A 56 11.55 1.69 -9.31
N VAL A 57 12.69 1.64 -8.63
CA VAL A 57 13.33 2.83 -8.03
C VAL A 57 14.80 3.00 -8.40
N LEU A 58 15.47 1.94 -8.85
CA LEU A 58 16.85 1.91 -9.31
C LEU A 58 16.92 1.61 -10.82
N GLY A 59 17.70 2.41 -11.56
CA GLY A 59 17.87 2.26 -13.00
C GLY A 59 17.94 3.60 -13.73
N ASN A 60 17.99 3.55 -15.06
CA ASN A 60 17.83 4.74 -15.88
C ASN A 60 16.34 5.15 -15.94
N GLN A 61 16.08 6.43 -16.17
CA GLN A 61 14.72 7.00 -16.07
C GLN A 61 13.73 6.40 -17.08
N GLY A 62 14.15 6.12 -18.32
CA GLY A 62 13.27 5.54 -19.33
C GLY A 62 12.77 4.15 -18.95
N ASP A 63 13.69 3.27 -18.54
CA ASP A 63 13.34 1.92 -18.08
C ASP A 63 12.48 1.94 -16.81
N LEU A 64 12.72 2.91 -15.92
CA LEU A 64 11.93 3.06 -14.69
C LEU A 64 10.48 3.41 -15.03
N GLU A 65 10.25 4.36 -15.93
CA GLU A 65 8.91 4.76 -16.35
C GLU A 65 8.15 3.58 -16.95
N ASP A 66 8.76 2.86 -17.89
CA ASP A 66 8.16 1.67 -18.51
C ASP A 66 7.77 0.60 -17.48
N ARG A 67 8.63 0.34 -16.48
CA ARG A 67 8.36 -0.65 -15.43
C ARG A 67 7.24 -0.19 -14.50
N ARG A 68 7.18 1.10 -14.16
CA ARG A 68 6.14 1.68 -13.30
C ARG A 68 4.79 1.68 -14.00
N GLN A 69 4.73 2.00 -15.29
CA GLN A 69 3.50 1.93 -16.07
C GLN A 69 2.98 0.49 -16.17
N ARG A 70 3.87 -0.50 -16.36
CA ARG A 70 3.48 -1.92 -16.32
C ARG A 70 2.96 -2.34 -14.95
N LEU A 71 3.61 -1.89 -13.87
CA LEU A 71 3.16 -2.18 -12.50
C LEU A 71 1.78 -1.56 -12.24
N LEU A 72 1.56 -0.32 -12.66
CA LEU A 72 0.27 0.36 -12.55
C LEU A 72 -0.84 -0.37 -13.33
N ALA A 73 -0.52 -0.88 -14.53
CA ALA A 73 -1.47 -1.68 -15.31
C ALA A 73 -1.86 -2.98 -14.59
N ILE A 74 -0.90 -3.68 -13.99
CA ILE A 74 -1.15 -4.90 -13.20
C ILE A 74 -2.02 -4.57 -11.98
N PHE A 75 -1.64 -3.54 -11.23
CA PHE A 75 -2.43 -3.05 -10.09
C PHE A 75 -3.88 -2.75 -10.48
N ARG A 76 -4.08 -1.98 -11.54
CA ARG A 76 -5.42 -1.62 -12.03
C ARG A 76 -6.23 -2.85 -12.40
N GLN A 77 -5.61 -3.84 -13.04
CA GLN A 77 -6.26 -5.10 -13.37
C GLN A 77 -6.67 -5.87 -12.12
N ASN A 78 -5.76 -6.01 -11.15
CA ASN A 78 -6.02 -6.76 -9.90
C ASN A 78 -7.13 -6.10 -9.08
N VAL A 79 -7.04 -4.79 -8.86
CA VAL A 79 -8.07 -4.03 -8.13
C VAL A 79 -9.40 -4.04 -8.88
N GLY A 80 -9.39 -3.86 -10.20
CA GLY A 80 -10.61 -3.95 -11.01
C GLY A 80 -11.30 -5.31 -10.93
N LEU A 81 -10.53 -6.41 -10.89
CA LEU A 81 -11.07 -7.76 -10.69
C LEU A 81 -11.62 -7.97 -9.27
N LEU A 82 -10.95 -7.44 -8.25
CA LEU A 82 -11.41 -7.47 -6.86
C LEU A 82 -12.74 -6.73 -6.73
N LEU A 83 -12.82 -5.50 -7.24
CA LEU A 83 -14.06 -4.72 -7.27
C LEU A 83 -15.15 -5.47 -8.06
N GLY A 84 -14.83 -5.97 -9.25
CA GLY A 84 -15.82 -6.62 -10.13
C GLY A 84 -16.42 -7.92 -9.60
N LYS A 85 -15.72 -8.66 -8.74
CA LYS A 85 -16.21 -9.94 -8.17
C LYS A 85 -17.13 -9.78 -6.97
N THR A 86 -17.00 -8.68 -6.23
CA THR A 86 -17.66 -8.52 -4.93
C THR A 86 -19.08 -7.94 -5.04
N TRP A 87 -19.40 -7.25 -6.13
CA TRP A 87 -20.72 -6.65 -6.35
C TRP A 87 -21.57 -7.51 -7.30
N VAL A 88 -22.36 -8.42 -6.74
CA VAL A 88 -23.23 -9.35 -7.49
C VAL A 88 -24.73 -8.98 -7.37
N GLU A 89 -25.11 -8.08 -6.46
CA GLU A 89 -26.51 -7.70 -6.24
C GLU A 89 -26.87 -6.36 -6.92
N ASP A 90 -28.03 -6.31 -7.58
CA ASP A 90 -28.56 -5.16 -8.37
C ASP A 90 -28.67 -3.82 -7.62
N HIS A 91 -28.49 -3.82 -6.29
CA HIS A 91 -28.56 -2.62 -5.45
C HIS A 91 -27.24 -1.86 -5.29
N ASP A 92 -26.12 -2.41 -5.74
CA ASP A 92 -24.79 -1.82 -5.52
C ASP A 92 -24.10 -1.30 -6.80
N THR A 93 -24.80 -1.29 -7.93
CA THR A 93 -24.25 -0.84 -9.23
C THR A 93 -23.66 0.58 -9.17
N HIS A 94 -24.28 1.49 -8.40
CA HIS A 94 -23.78 2.86 -8.28
C HIS A 94 -22.45 2.95 -7.52
N LYS A 95 -22.27 2.15 -6.46
CA LYS A 95 -21.00 2.12 -5.70
C LYS A 95 -19.88 1.49 -6.51
N LYS A 96 -20.21 0.54 -7.37
CA LYS A 96 -19.28 -0.05 -8.31
C LYS A 96 -18.80 0.99 -9.32
N ASP A 97 -19.71 1.74 -9.93
CA ASP A 97 -19.37 2.80 -10.88
C ASP A 97 -18.50 3.88 -10.22
N ASP A 98 -18.82 4.26 -8.97
CA ASP A 98 -18.02 5.19 -8.19
C ASP A 98 -16.60 4.65 -7.92
N ALA A 99 -16.46 3.37 -7.55
CA ALA A 99 -15.15 2.74 -7.32
C ALA A 99 -14.33 2.58 -8.61
N GLU A 100 -14.97 2.25 -9.73
CA GLU A 100 -14.30 2.20 -11.04
C GLU A 100 -13.84 3.59 -11.50
N SER A 101 -14.66 4.62 -11.27
CA SER A 101 -14.32 6.02 -11.53
C SER A 101 -13.15 6.50 -10.67
N GLU A 102 -13.13 6.10 -9.40
CA GLU A 102 -12.04 6.42 -8.46
C GLU A 102 -10.72 5.78 -8.93
N LEU A 103 -10.76 4.49 -9.31
CA LEU A 103 -9.60 3.78 -9.86
C LEU A 103 -9.10 4.38 -11.18
N ALA A 104 -10.02 4.85 -12.04
CA ALA A 104 -9.67 5.52 -13.28
C ALA A 104 -8.98 6.87 -13.03
N SER A 105 -9.50 7.64 -12.07
CA SER A 105 -8.95 8.94 -11.66
C SER A 105 -7.54 8.76 -11.07
N PHE A 106 -7.39 7.83 -10.13
CA PHE A 106 -6.10 7.43 -9.58
C PHE A 106 -5.08 7.09 -10.67
N THR A 107 -5.44 6.20 -11.60
CA THR A 107 -4.54 5.77 -12.67
C THR A 107 -4.10 6.94 -13.54
N ALA A 108 -5.04 7.83 -13.90
CA ALA A 108 -4.74 9.01 -14.69
C ALA A 108 -3.78 9.96 -13.97
N GLU A 109 -4.03 10.25 -12.69
CA GLU A 109 -3.18 11.13 -11.89
C GLU A 109 -1.75 10.59 -11.75
N VAL A 110 -1.59 9.28 -11.49
CA VAL A 110 -0.26 8.64 -11.47
C VAL A 110 0.46 8.81 -12.81
N SER A 111 -0.23 8.58 -13.93
CA SER A 111 0.37 8.73 -15.26
C SER A 111 0.74 10.18 -15.62
N HIS A 112 0.09 11.18 -15.00
CA HIS A 112 0.43 12.61 -15.18
C HIS A 112 1.44 13.14 -14.15
N GLY A 113 1.87 12.31 -13.19
CA GLY A 113 2.79 12.71 -12.12
C GLY A 113 2.13 13.51 -10.99
N GLU A 114 0.80 13.50 -10.89
CA GLU A 114 0.01 14.16 -9.86
C GLU A 114 -0.07 13.27 -8.60
N TYR A 115 1.09 12.96 -8.02
CA TYR A 115 1.22 11.92 -6.98
C TYR A 115 0.54 12.27 -5.65
N ASP A 116 0.46 13.54 -5.30
CA ASP A 116 -0.23 14.02 -4.10
C ASP A 116 -1.74 13.75 -4.18
N ARG A 117 -2.35 14.04 -5.33
CA ARG A 117 -3.76 13.74 -5.59
C ARG A 117 -4.01 12.23 -5.65
N ALA A 118 -3.13 11.51 -6.34
CA ALA A 118 -3.23 10.06 -6.45
C ALA A 118 -3.15 9.36 -5.07
N LEU A 119 -2.40 9.90 -4.11
CA LEU A 119 -2.37 9.36 -2.74
C LEU A 119 -3.75 9.40 -2.07
N VAL A 120 -4.51 10.47 -2.26
CA VAL A 120 -5.86 10.60 -1.70
C VAL A 120 -6.78 9.53 -2.29
N HIS A 121 -6.78 9.38 -3.62
CA HIS A 121 -7.58 8.35 -4.28
C HIS A 121 -7.14 6.94 -3.91
N LEU A 122 -5.85 6.69 -3.73
CA LEU A 122 -5.33 5.40 -3.28
C LEU A 122 -5.87 5.01 -1.90
N VAL A 123 -5.89 5.94 -0.94
CA VAL A 123 -6.45 5.70 0.40
C VAL A 123 -7.92 5.28 0.29
N ASN A 124 -8.72 6.01 -0.49
CA ASN A 124 -10.13 5.69 -0.70
C ASN A 124 -10.31 4.29 -1.32
N ILE A 125 -9.51 3.95 -2.33
CA ILE A 125 -9.53 2.62 -2.96
C ILE A 125 -9.19 1.52 -1.94
N CYS A 126 -8.18 1.73 -1.08
CA CYS A 126 -7.79 0.76 -0.06
C CYS A 126 -8.88 0.58 1.01
N ASP A 127 -9.59 1.64 1.38
CA ASP A 127 -10.71 1.55 2.32
C ASP A 127 -11.90 0.80 1.72
N LEU A 128 -12.16 1.00 0.43
CA LEU A 128 -13.14 0.18 -0.31
C LEU A 128 -12.73 -1.29 -0.33
N ILE A 129 -11.47 -1.59 -0.66
CA ILE A 129 -10.95 -2.97 -0.68
C ILE A 129 -11.09 -3.62 0.70
N ALA A 130 -10.74 -2.91 1.78
CA ALA A 130 -10.88 -3.44 3.14
C ALA A 130 -12.32 -3.80 3.49
N ARG A 131 -13.26 -2.89 3.23
CA ARG A 131 -14.69 -3.14 3.46
C ARG A 131 -15.20 -4.32 2.64
N LEU A 132 -14.69 -4.50 1.42
CA LEU A 132 -15.07 -5.60 0.54
C LEU A 132 -14.50 -6.94 0.97
N LEU A 133 -13.24 -6.98 1.41
CA LEU A 133 -12.57 -8.21 1.82
C LEU A 133 -12.95 -8.66 3.23
N PHE A 134 -13.20 -7.71 4.12
CA PHE A 134 -13.34 -7.97 5.55
C PHE A 134 -14.69 -7.57 6.14
N GLY A 135 -15.51 -6.79 5.42
CA GLY A 135 -16.77 -6.27 5.94
C GLY A 135 -16.61 -5.17 7.01
N GLU A 136 -15.38 -4.74 7.27
CA GLU A 136 -15.04 -3.78 8.32
C GLU A 136 -14.38 -2.52 7.75
N ASP A 137 -14.50 -1.42 8.49
CA ASP A 137 -13.83 -0.16 8.17
C ASP A 137 -12.38 -0.19 8.71
N PRO A 138 -11.36 0.13 7.90
CA PRO A 138 -9.98 0.27 8.36
C PRO A 138 -9.76 1.24 9.51
N ALA A 139 -10.67 2.19 9.70
CA ALA A 139 -10.63 3.13 10.82
C ALA A 139 -11.05 2.51 12.16
N ASN A 140 -11.60 1.28 12.16
CA ASN A 140 -11.95 0.58 13.39
C ASN A 140 -10.69 0.16 14.17
N HIS A 141 -10.70 0.38 15.48
CA HIS A 141 -9.55 0.10 16.35
C HIS A 141 -9.04 -1.36 16.31
N ASP A 142 -9.93 -2.33 16.11
CA ASP A 142 -9.60 -3.76 16.07
C ASP A 142 -9.22 -4.27 14.67
N PHE A 143 -9.41 -3.45 13.62
CA PHE A 143 -9.23 -3.88 12.23
C PHE A 143 -7.79 -4.33 11.97
N LEU A 144 -6.80 -3.57 12.46
CA LEU A 144 -5.40 -3.90 12.25
C LEU A 144 -5.02 -5.24 12.89
N ASP A 145 -5.41 -5.44 14.15
CA ASP A 145 -5.19 -6.69 14.88
C ASP A 145 -5.91 -7.88 14.22
N TYR A 146 -7.07 -7.62 13.63
CA TYR A 146 -7.82 -8.62 12.87
C TYR A 146 -7.08 -9.02 11.59
N VAL A 147 -6.63 -8.06 10.78
CA VAL A 147 -5.94 -8.38 9.50
C VAL A 147 -4.56 -8.99 9.75
N LEU A 148 -3.81 -8.54 10.75
CA LEU A 148 -2.49 -9.10 11.11
C LEU A 148 -2.58 -10.61 11.41
N ARG A 149 -3.66 -11.05 12.07
CA ARG A 149 -3.91 -12.48 12.37
C ARG A 149 -4.25 -13.32 11.13
N ILE A 150 -4.74 -12.69 10.06
CA ILE A 150 -5.11 -13.38 8.82
C ILE A 150 -3.90 -13.47 7.90
N ASP A 151 -3.30 -12.31 7.63
CA ASP A 151 -2.11 -12.18 6.80
C ASP A 151 -1.23 -11.05 7.38
N PRO A 152 -0.07 -11.39 7.97
CA PRO A 152 0.81 -10.41 8.59
C PRO A 152 1.29 -9.33 7.62
N LYS A 153 1.56 -9.68 6.34
CA LYS A 153 2.01 -8.70 5.34
C LYS A 153 0.87 -7.76 4.97
N LEU A 154 -0.36 -8.27 4.92
CA LEU A 154 -1.53 -7.45 4.65
C LEU A 154 -1.83 -6.54 5.84
N GLY A 155 -1.62 -7.02 7.06
CA GLY A 155 -1.69 -6.21 8.27
C GLY A 155 -0.67 -5.06 8.24
N VAL A 156 0.60 -5.33 7.89
CA VAL A 156 1.62 -4.28 7.70
C VAL A 156 1.21 -3.30 6.59
N PHE A 157 0.62 -3.79 5.50
CA PHE A 157 0.10 -2.92 4.44
C PHE A 157 -0.99 -1.97 4.96
N TYR A 158 -1.96 -2.45 5.73
CA TYR A 158 -3.01 -1.59 6.28
C TYR A 158 -2.50 -0.65 7.38
N TRP A 159 -1.51 -1.07 8.18
CA TRP A 159 -0.78 -0.16 9.06
C TRP A 159 -0.10 0.96 8.28
N TYR A 160 0.54 0.63 7.15
CA TYR A 160 1.14 1.63 6.26
C TYR A 160 0.10 2.60 5.68
N MET A 161 -1.07 2.10 5.25
CA MET A 161 -2.17 2.96 4.79
C MET A 161 -2.67 3.89 5.89
N ASP A 162 -2.68 3.43 7.14
CA ASP A 162 -3.02 4.28 8.30
C ASP A 162 -2.00 5.41 8.49
N GLN A 163 -0.70 5.15 8.30
CA GLN A 163 0.31 6.20 8.34
C GLN A 163 0.12 7.27 7.26
N LEU A 164 -0.37 6.90 6.08
CA LEU A 164 -0.70 7.86 5.01
C LEU A 164 -1.92 8.72 5.33
N ARG A 165 -2.88 8.19 6.11
CA ARG A 165 -4.06 8.93 6.58
C ARG A 165 -3.79 9.81 7.79
N HIS A 166 -2.78 9.45 8.59
CA HIS A 166 -2.57 10.06 9.89
C HIS A 166 -2.38 11.58 9.78
N PRO A 167 -2.97 12.41 10.67
CA PRO A 167 -2.87 13.88 10.58
C PRO A 167 -1.44 14.43 10.64
N ALA A 168 -0.50 13.65 11.17
CA ALA A 168 0.92 13.98 11.21
C ALA A 168 1.64 13.72 9.87
N HIS A 169 1.01 13.00 8.94
CA HIS A 169 1.53 12.84 7.59
C HIS A 169 1.62 14.20 6.91
N PRO A 170 2.71 14.53 6.20
CA PRO A 170 2.83 15.79 5.49
C PRO A 170 1.61 16.02 4.58
N LEU A 171 0.95 17.18 4.75
CA LEU A 171 -0.17 17.56 3.89
C LEU A 171 0.25 17.70 2.42
N MET A 172 1.52 18.04 2.18
CA MET A 172 2.13 18.15 0.86
C MET A 172 3.53 17.52 0.89
N PRO A 173 3.65 16.20 0.72
CA PRO A 173 4.95 15.56 0.61
C PRO A 173 5.69 16.04 -0.65
N SER A 174 7.02 15.95 -0.64
CA SER A 174 7.79 16.15 -1.88
C SER A 174 7.31 15.17 -2.95
N SER A 175 7.27 15.58 -4.23
CA SER A 175 6.81 14.74 -5.34
C SER A 175 7.50 13.37 -5.38
N GLU A 176 8.79 13.30 -5.08
CA GLU A 176 9.53 12.03 -4.97
C GLU A 176 9.02 11.12 -3.84
N LEU A 177 8.77 11.68 -2.65
CA LEU A 177 8.24 10.92 -1.52
C LEU A 177 6.84 10.38 -1.85
N ALA A 178 5.97 11.23 -2.41
CA ALA A 178 4.64 10.85 -2.82
C ALA A 178 4.67 9.70 -3.84
N MET A 179 5.52 9.83 -4.87
CA MET A 179 5.74 8.79 -5.87
C MET A 179 6.21 7.47 -5.22
N ILE A 180 7.17 7.51 -4.30
CA ILE A 180 7.68 6.30 -3.62
C ILE A 180 6.58 5.66 -2.77
N GLN A 181 5.80 6.46 -2.04
CA GLN A 181 4.70 5.97 -1.21
C GLN A 181 3.61 5.30 -2.06
N LEU A 182 3.27 5.89 -3.21
CA LEU A 182 2.38 5.27 -4.18
C LEU A 182 2.94 3.95 -4.70
N LEU A 183 4.20 3.94 -5.14
CA LEU A 183 4.83 2.73 -5.67
C LEU A 183 4.82 1.58 -4.66
N LEU A 184 5.04 1.86 -3.37
CA LEU A 184 4.97 0.84 -2.32
C LEU A 184 3.57 0.21 -2.25
N ALA A 185 2.51 1.03 -2.26
CA ALA A 185 1.15 0.53 -2.19
C ALA A 185 0.72 -0.23 -3.45
N ILE A 186 1.03 0.34 -4.62
CA ILE A 186 0.77 -0.29 -5.93
C ILE A 186 1.51 -1.63 -6.00
N TYR A 187 2.78 -1.67 -5.58
CA TYR A 187 3.58 -2.88 -5.56
C TYR A 187 2.99 -3.95 -4.64
N ALA A 188 2.58 -3.58 -3.42
CA ALA A 188 1.95 -4.51 -2.50
C ALA A 188 0.70 -5.14 -3.13
N LEU A 189 -0.26 -4.33 -3.58
CA LEU A 189 -1.52 -4.81 -4.15
C LEU A 189 -1.37 -5.50 -5.52
N ALA A 190 -0.30 -5.20 -6.27
CA ALA A 190 0.03 -5.93 -7.50
C ALA A 190 0.71 -7.29 -7.24
N SER A 191 1.24 -7.50 -6.03
CA SER A 191 1.96 -8.72 -5.64
C SER A 191 1.08 -9.72 -4.89
N TYR A 192 -0.14 -9.33 -4.52
CA TYR A 192 -1.19 -10.21 -3.97
C TYR A 192 -2.01 -10.89 -5.06
#